data_AF-A0A496Z8U5-F1
#
_entry.id   AF-A0A496Z8U5-F1
#
_cell.length_a   1.000
_cell.length_b   1.000
_cell.length_c   1.000
_cell.angle_alpha   90.00
_cell.angle_beta   90.00
_cell.angle_gamma   90.00
#
_symmetry.space_group_name_H-M   'P 1'
#
loop_
_entity.id
_entity.type
_entity.pdbx_description
1 polymer ?
#
loop_
_entity_poly.entity_id
_entity_poly.type
_entity_poly.pdbx_seq_one_letter_code
_entity_poly.pdbx_strand_id
1 'polypeptide(L)'
;RIACPCLIHPCEFLNFSTSRSTLDLAGRKAIYKIEGTEDTDLTDYAIDGSDKHRAMIVKIVDELSLTSLRYQKLNDLVAAIGMPKERLCTHCWDGSSHF
;
A
#
# COMPACT_ATOMS: atom_id res chain seq x y z
N ARG A 1 -10.72 11.60 -1.57
CA ARG A 1 -9.34 11.56 -1.03
C ARG A 1 -9.29 10.47 0.02
N ILE A 2 -8.31 9.58 -0.07
CA ILE A 2 -8.11 8.54 0.93
C ILE A 2 -7.18 9.10 2.01
N ALA A 3 -7.46 8.79 3.27
CA ALA A 3 -6.75 9.33 4.43
C ALA A 3 -5.43 8.61 4.76
N CYS A 4 -5.05 7.59 3.99
CA CYS A 4 -3.88 6.77 4.24
C CYS A 4 -3.12 6.43 2.94
N PRO A 5 -1.85 6.01 3.04
CA PRO A 5 -1.12 5.40 1.93
C PRO A 5 -1.72 4.05 1.51
N CYS A 6 -1.34 3.57 0.32
CA CYS A 6 -1.85 2.31 -0.21
C CYS A 6 -1.34 1.12 0.61
N LEU A 7 -2.25 0.22 1.01
CA LEU A 7 -1.90 -1.00 1.76
C LEU A 7 -1.41 -2.06 0.77
N ILE A 8 -0.15 -2.46 0.93
CA ILE A 8 0.51 -3.46 0.08
C ILE A 8 1.09 -4.62 0.88
N HIS A 9 1.23 -4.50 2.21
CA HIS A 9 1.63 -5.60 3.07
C HIS A 9 0.45 -6.06 3.93
N PRO A 10 0.25 -7.39 4.10
CA PRO A 10 -0.72 -7.90 5.06
C PRO A 10 -0.33 -7.47 6.47
N CYS A 11 -1.32 -7.12 7.31
CA CYS A 11 -1.09 -6.83 8.71
C CYS A 11 -1.22 -8.12 9.53
N GLU A 12 -0.24 -8.44 10.37
CA GLU A 12 -0.30 -9.57 11.29
C GLU A 12 -1.25 -9.32 12.49
N PHE A 13 -1.52 -8.05 12.79
CA PHE A 13 -2.29 -7.64 13.98
C PHE A 13 -3.73 -7.22 13.66
N LEU A 14 -3.92 -6.53 12.55
CA LEU A 14 -5.22 -6.02 12.12
C LEU A 14 -5.77 -6.92 11.02
N ASN A 15 -6.70 -7.79 11.40
CA ASN A 15 -7.52 -8.54 10.45
C ASN A 15 -8.55 -7.58 9.82
N PHE A 16 -8.10 -6.72 8.91
CA PHE A 16 -8.98 -5.77 8.20
C PHE A 16 -10.02 -6.48 7.31
N SER A 17 -9.80 -7.76 7.00
CA SER A 17 -10.74 -8.65 6.31
C SER A 17 -10.92 -9.93 7.13
N THR A 18 -12.13 -10.50 7.13
CA THR A 18 -12.39 -11.84 7.69
C THR A 18 -11.64 -12.94 6.93
N SER A 19 -11.20 -12.62 5.71
CA SER A 19 -10.40 -13.47 4.85
C SER A 19 -8.92 -13.15 5.06
N ARG A 20 -8.10 -14.17 5.29
CA ARG A 20 -6.63 -14.04 5.46
C ARG A 20 -5.89 -13.88 4.12
N SER A 21 -6.58 -13.56 3.03
CA SER A 21 -5.93 -13.51 1.72
C SER A 21 -5.22 -12.17 1.53
N THR A 22 -3.94 -12.23 1.22
CA THR A 22 -3.12 -11.08 0.79
C THR A 22 -3.74 -10.33 -0.39
N LEU A 23 -4.51 -11.03 -1.24
CA LEU A 23 -5.16 -10.48 -2.43
C LEU A 23 -6.42 -9.67 -2.14
N ASP A 24 -6.91 -9.65 -0.90
CA ASP A 24 -7.98 -8.72 -0.50
C ASP A 24 -7.49 -7.26 -0.51
N LEU A 25 -6.18 -7.04 -0.36
CA LEU A 25 -5.60 -5.70 -0.44
C LEU A 25 -5.60 -5.21 -1.89
N ALA A 26 -6.22 -4.05 -2.14
CA ALA A 26 -6.28 -3.45 -3.47
C ALA A 26 -4.89 -3.27 -4.11
N GLY A 27 -3.89 -2.90 -3.30
CA GLY A 27 -2.49 -2.81 -3.72
C GLY A 27 -1.94 -4.15 -4.20
N ARG A 28 -2.03 -5.20 -3.38
CA ARG A 28 -1.56 -6.55 -3.75
C ARG A 28 -2.28 -7.11 -4.96
N LYS A 29 -3.60 -6.93 -5.06
CA LYS A 29 -4.37 -7.35 -6.23
C LYS A 29 -3.93 -6.65 -7.51
N ALA A 30 -3.63 -5.36 -7.43
CA ALA A 30 -3.11 -4.60 -8.57
C ALA A 30 -1.70 -5.06 -8.96
N ILE A 31 -0.80 -5.26 -7.99
CA ILE A 31 0.56 -5.77 -8.22
C ILE A 31 0.51 -7.15 -8.87
N TYR A 32 -0.32 -8.07 -8.35
CA TYR A 32 -0.50 -9.40 -8.91
C TYR A 32 -0.96 -9.35 -10.38
N LYS A 33 -1.82 -8.37 -10.73
CA LYS A 33 -2.26 -8.18 -12.13
C LYS A 33 -1.18 -7.61 -13.05
N ILE A 34 -0.21 -6.87 -12.50
CA ILE A 34 0.90 -6.30 -13.26
C ILE A 34 2.00 -7.34 -13.47
N GLU A 35 2.37 -8.06 -12.41
CA GLU A 35 3.53 -8.97 -12.38
C GLU A 35 3.15 -10.42 -12.70
N GLY A 36 1.88 -10.81 -12.49
CA GLY A 36 1.40 -12.18 -12.67
C GLY A 36 1.81 -13.15 -11.55
N THR A 37 2.53 -12.66 -10.52
CA THR A 37 3.02 -13.46 -9.38
C THR A 37 2.85 -12.69 -8.07
N GLU A 38 2.76 -13.42 -6.96
CA GLU A 38 2.76 -12.84 -5.60
C GLU A 38 4.17 -12.64 -5.03
N ASP A 39 5.16 -13.31 -5.63
CA ASP A 39 6.58 -13.23 -5.27
C ASP A 39 7.25 -12.12 -6.09
N THR A 40 7.05 -10.89 -5.65
CA THR A 40 7.65 -9.70 -6.26
C THR A 40 8.08 -8.73 -5.18
N ASP A 41 9.18 -8.03 -5.46
CA ASP A 41 9.64 -6.93 -4.63
C ASP A 41 8.62 -5.78 -4.57
N LEU A 42 8.10 -5.54 -3.37
CA LEU A 42 7.10 -4.51 -3.08
C LEU A 42 7.73 -3.15 -2.76
N THR A 43 9.05 -3.08 -2.60
CA THR A 43 9.75 -1.88 -2.14
C THR A 43 9.46 -0.69 -3.04
N ASP A 44 9.57 -0.88 -4.36
CA ASP A 44 9.27 0.17 -5.33
C ASP A 44 7.79 0.56 -5.33
N TYR A 45 6.88 -0.39 -5.06
CA TYR A 45 5.45 -0.15 -5.00
C TYR A 45 5.03 0.67 -3.77
N ALA A 46 5.84 0.66 -2.69
CA ALA A 46 5.64 1.49 -1.50
C ALA A 46 6.09 2.96 -1.70
N ILE A 47 6.99 3.21 -2.66
CA ILE A 47 7.60 4.52 -2.86
C ILE A 47 6.71 5.38 -3.75
N ASP A 48 6.12 6.42 -3.17
CA ASP A 48 5.36 7.43 -3.91
C ASP A 48 6.22 8.05 -5.03
N GLY A 49 5.70 7.99 -6.26
CA GLY A 49 6.34 8.56 -7.45
C GLY A 49 7.19 7.60 -8.27
N SER A 50 7.45 6.38 -7.79
CA SER A 50 8.10 5.35 -8.60
C SER A 50 7.22 4.94 -9.79
N ASP A 51 7.82 4.36 -10.83
CA ASP A 51 7.09 3.86 -12.00
C ASP A 51 6.11 2.74 -11.62
N LYS A 52 6.56 1.83 -10.75
CA LYS A 52 5.76 0.72 -10.22
C LYS A 52 4.59 1.21 -9.35
N HIS A 53 4.81 2.17 -8.46
CA HIS A 53 3.73 2.76 -7.66
C HIS A 53 2.67 3.45 -8.56
N ARG A 54 3.10 4.16 -9.60
CA ARG A 54 2.18 4.77 -10.58
C ARG A 54 1.38 3.71 -11.34
N ALA A 55 2.05 2.66 -11.81
CA ALA A 55 1.38 1.54 -12.50
C ALA A 55 0.34 0.85 -11.60
N MET A 56 0.67 0.62 -10.33
CA MET A 56 -0.25 0.07 -9.34
C MET A 56 -1.47 0.96 -9.15
N ILE A 57 -1.30 2.27 -8.95
CA ILE A 57 -2.44 3.20 -8.81
C ILE A 57 -3.33 3.18 -10.04
N VAL A 58 -2.75 3.25 -11.24
CA VAL A 58 -3.51 3.20 -12.51
C VAL A 58 -4.33 1.92 -12.56
N LYS A 59 -3.75 0.79 -12.16
CA LYS A 59 -4.47 -0.48 -12.15
C LYS A 59 -5.60 -0.50 -11.12
N ILE A 60 -5.41 0.08 -9.93
CA ILE A 60 -6.48 0.20 -8.93
C ILE A 60 -7.62 1.10 -9.45
N VAL A 61 -7.30 2.20 -10.12
CA VAL A 61 -8.29 3.12 -10.72
C VAL A 61 -9.15 2.40 -11.75
N ASP A 62 -8.52 1.64 -12.64
CA ASP A 62 -9.17 0.81 -13.66
C ASP A 62 -10.10 -0.23 -13.02
N GLU A 63 -9.61 -0.99 -12.05
CA GLU A 63 -10.36 -2.05 -11.37
C GLU A 63 -11.56 -1.54 -10.56
N LEU A 64 -11.44 -0.37 -9.96
CA LEU A 64 -12.51 0.26 -9.17
C LEU A 64 -13.37 1.22 -10.00
N SER A 65 -13.12 1.35 -11.31
CA SER A 65 -13.81 2.28 -12.21
C SER A 65 -13.85 3.73 -11.69
N LEU A 66 -12.73 4.20 -11.14
CA LEU A 66 -12.60 5.55 -10.61
C LEU A 66 -12.09 6.51 -11.71
N THR A 67 -12.36 7.81 -11.56
CA THR A 67 -11.79 8.84 -12.46
C THR A 67 -10.35 9.21 -12.09
N SER A 68 -10.04 9.25 -10.80
CA SER A 68 -8.69 9.45 -10.29
C SER A 68 -8.55 8.91 -8.89
N LEU A 69 -7.33 8.53 -8.52
CA LEU A 69 -6.98 8.06 -7.19
C LEU A 69 -5.66 8.69 -6.78
N ARG A 70 -5.63 9.23 -5.57
CA ARG A 70 -4.42 9.79 -4.97
C ARG A 70 -4.34 9.38 -3.51
N TYR A 71 -3.31 8.62 -3.20
CA TYR A 71 -2.95 8.24 -1.83
C TYR A 71 -2.13 9.35 -1.17
N GLN A 72 -2.11 9.35 0.17
CA GLN A 72 -1.21 10.21 0.94
C GLN A 72 0.19 9.61 0.97
N LYS A 73 1.22 10.44 0.92
CA LYS A 73 2.61 9.97 1.10
C LYS A 73 2.83 9.55 2.54
N LEU A 74 3.57 8.47 2.75
CA LEU A 74 3.90 7.99 4.10
C LEU A 74 4.66 9.06 4.90
N ASN A 75 5.63 9.73 4.28
CA ASN A 75 6.40 10.79 4.95
C ASN A 75 5.51 11.98 5.38
N ASP A 76 4.54 12.37 4.54
CA ASP A 76 3.59 13.45 4.88
C ASP A 76 2.68 13.02 6.03
N LEU A 77 2.27 11.75 6.07
CA LEU A 77 1.48 11.20 7.18
C LEU A 77 2.26 11.21 8.49
N VAL A 78 3.51 10.73 8.48
CA VAL A 78 4.40 10.72 9.66
C VAL A 78 4.64 12.15 10.16
N ALA A 79 4.92 13.09 9.25
CA ALA A 79 5.11 14.49 9.58
C ALA A 79 3.85 15.12 10.18
N ALA A 80 2.66 14.77 9.67
CA ALA A 80 1.39 15.26 10.21
C ALA A 80 1.06 14.69 11.60
N ILE A 81 1.47 13.45 11.89
CA ILE A 81 1.32 12.83 13.22
C ILE A 81 2.27 13.50 14.23
N GLY A 82 3.45 13.94 13.80
CA GLY A 82 4.43 14.63 14.65
C GLY A 82 5.26 13.70 15.54
N MET A 83 5.29 12.40 15.22
CA MET A 83 6.10 11.40 15.91
C MET A 83 7.15 10.80 14.97
N PRO A 84 8.31 10.35 15.51
CA PRO A 84 9.30 9.65 14.71
C PRO A 84 8.73 8.34 14.15
N LYS A 85 9.14 7.98 12.93
CA LYS A 85 8.63 6.82 12.19
C LYS A 85 8.84 5.52 12.98
N GLU A 86 9.96 5.40 13.70
CA GLU A 86 10.31 4.22 14.51
C GLU A 86 9.32 3.95 15.66
N ARG A 87 8.51 4.95 16.04
CA ARG A 87 7.44 4.80 17.05
C ARG A 87 6.05 4.56 16.44
N LEU A 88 5.98 4.44 15.11
CA LEU A 88 4.74 4.24 14.37
C LEU A 88 4.81 2.90 13.64
N CYS A 89 3.72 2.14 13.67
CA CYS A 89 3.61 0.95 12.83
C CYS A 89 3.35 1.38 11.38
N THR A 90 4.36 1.24 10.51
CA THR A 90 4.23 1.51 9.07
C THR A 90 4.23 0.24 8.21
N HIS A 91 4.21 -0.92 8.84
CA HIS A 91 4.35 -2.23 8.20
C HIS A 91 3.43 -2.40 6.97
N CYS A 92 2.16 -2.05 7.11
CA CYS A 92 1.17 -2.27 6.06
C CYS A 92 1.44 -1.49 4.75
N TRP A 93 2.27 -0.44 4.83
CA TRP A 93 2.58 0.45 3.71
C TRP A 93 3.95 0.17 3.10
N ASP A 94 4.98 -0.01 3.92
CA ASP A 94 6.37 -0.12 3.44
C ASP A 94 7.14 -1.32 4.01
N GLY A 95 6.48 -2.17 4.79
CA GLY A 95 7.08 -3.35 5.40
C GLY A 95 8.18 -3.06 6.41
N SER A 96 8.47 -1.79 6.75
CA SER A 96 9.68 -1.44 7.52
C SER A 96 9.53 -1.59 9.03
N SER A 97 8.29 -1.65 9.53
CA SER A 97 8.01 -1.88 10.94
C SER A 97 7.79 -3.38 11.17
N HIS A 98 8.58 -3.97 12.06
CA HIS A 98 8.43 -5.35 12.53
C HIS A 98 8.52 -5.34 14.07
N PHE A 99 7.84 -6.28 14.72
CA PHE A 99 7.93 -6.49 16.17
C PHE A 99 8.91 -7.64 16.46
#